data_AF-A0A2D5YNV1-F1
#
_entry.id   AF-A0A2D5YNV1-F1
#
_cell.length_a   1.000
_cell.length_b   1.000
_cell.length_c   1.000
_cell.angle_alpha   90.00
_cell.angle_beta   90.00
_cell.angle_gamma   90.00
#
_symmetry.space_group_name_H-M   'P 1'
#
loop_
_entity.id
_entity.type
_entity.pdbx_description
1 polymer ?
#
loop_
_entity_poly.entity_id
_entity_poly.type
_entity_poly.pdbx_seq_one_letter_code
_entity_poly.pdbx_strand_id
1 'polypeptide(L)'
;MINELESHCRLLLVDEIGNFLKIDKRTEIQSIYLALMKKSYANYVVYSDEVEQCRKILYHAELPQNSLALINNYLSSNVKEVICKDVLTYFLEAKIYKNAPKFLKHFFEELNVSSKELLPQNTREIKINELVHAAIAAVFISVGNDHFIDKKEYFYIRTYLSDLYLLMNKLEIEDYSLREFLKSRYVMKEELFLLKDEIIKLVKCDGVVSLSEKRMVERIYQSLRVKSSIKESRHSVLPLIHMMISFSDGEFHKQEKKSFLELYGLDYFKHESRAILLIDMLLNYPSIFKSDVNFFKSVLPREQNKLDSLFLMYMINDIHYKKTKKENVIKKIRTLSILAGDYFNERITRVLSGKTISEEVIVFCSYFFKESQLRDNKSLKVDVSYFQRLFESINVNHTDKTYDLLVRILLADDRICSNEYAQLHDQFSKYNLDYKLLKKALYRYEILEGVIDIDYEEYERYEKVVS
;
A
#
# COMPACT_ATOMS: atom_id res chain seq x y z
N MET A 1 35.27 34.23 -16.88
CA MET A 1 35.49 33.75 -15.50
C MET A 1 34.33 32.95 -14.91
N ILE A 2 33.16 33.50 -14.54
CA ILE A 2 32.12 32.69 -13.83
C ILE A 2 31.60 31.50 -14.67
N ASN A 3 31.32 31.70 -15.98
CA ASN A 3 30.92 30.61 -16.88
C ASN A 3 32.04 29.58 -17.14
N GLU A 4 33.31 29.99 -17.05
CA GLU A 4 34.46 29.07 -17.17
C GLU A 4 34.68 28.30 -15.88
N LEU A 5 34.36 28.90 -14.73
CA LEU A 5 34.50 28.26 -13.42
C LEU A 5 33.55 27.07 -13.25
N GLU A 6 32.31 27.18 -13.77
CA GLU A 6 31.39 26.03 -13.82
C GLU A 6 31.99 24.89 -14.66
N SER A 7 32.51 25.19 -15.84
CA SER A 7 33.13 24.19 -16.73
C SER A 7 34.36 23.54 -16.08
N HIS A 8 35.23 24.32 -15.44
CA HIS A 8 36.38 23.81 -14.70
C HIS A 8 35.97 22.92 -13.53
N CYS A 9 34.95 23.34 -12.78
CA CYS A 9 34.39 22.56 -11.69
C CYS A 9 33.84 21.22 -12.17
N ARG A 10 33.00 21.21 -13.22
CA ARG A 10 32.43 19.99 -13.79
C ARG A 10 33.52 19.05 -14.31
N LEU A 11 34.58 19.60 -14.92
CA LEU A 11 35.71 18.82 -15.41
C LEU A 11 36.50 18.15 -14.28
N LEU A 12 36.77 18.88 -13.19
CA LEU A 12 37.41 18.31 -11.99
C LEU A 12 36.52 17.25 -11.36
N LEU A 13 35.20 17.48 -11.30
CA LEU A 13 34.24 16.53 -10.77
C LEU A 13 34.23 15.22 -11.57
N VAL A 14 34.32 15.28 -12.90
CA VAL A 14 34.48 14.08 -13.74
C VAL A 14 35.72 13.29 -13.32
N ASP A 15 36.86 13.96 -13.14
CA ASP A 15 38.11 13.29 -12.74
C ASP A 15 38.03 12.67 -11.34
N GLU A 16 37.45 13.39 -10.40
CA GLU A 16 37.23 12.95 -9.02
C GLU A 16 36.29 11.75 -8.94
N ILE A 17 35.18 11.76 -9.68
CA ILE A 17 34.29 10.59 -9.80
C ILE A 17 35.08 9.40 -10.35
N GLY A 18 35.83 9.61 -11.44
CA GLY A 18 36.64 8.54 -12.05
C GLY A 18 37.62 7.91 -11.06
N ASN A 19 38.30 8.74 -10.27
CA ASN A 19 39.22 8.30 -9.22
C ASN A 19 38.49 7.53 -8.11
N PHE A 20 37.36 8.05 -7.63
CA PHE A 20 36.60 7.47 -6.52
C PHE A 20 36.01 6.10 -6.90
N LEU A 21 35.48 5.99 -8.11
CA LEU A 21 34.90 4.74 -8.63
C LEU A 21 35.97 3.72 -9.06
N LYS A 22 37.25 4.12 -9.14
CA LYS A 22 38.36 3.30 -9.63
C LYS A 22 38.12 2.74 -11.04
N ILE A 23 37.44 3.51 -11.89
CA ILE A 23 37.15 3.11 -13.27
C ILE A 23 38.37 3.33 -14.16
N ASP A 24 38.51 2.51 -15.21
CA ASP A 24 39.56 2.73 -16.20
C ASP A 24 39.25 3.98 -17.02
N LYS A 25 39.98 5.06 -16.73
CA LYS A 25 39.76 6.34 -17.39
C LYS A 25 40.05 6.29 -18.90
N ARG A 26 40.78 5.30 -19.39
CA ARG A 26 41.06 5.20 -20.84
C ARG A 26 39.85 4.74 -21.64
N THR A 27 38.93 4.03 -21.00
CA THR A 27 37.85 3.31 -21.66
C THR A 27 36.46 3.71 -21.16
N GLU A 28 36.31 4.11 -19.90
CA GLU A 28 35.00 4.26 -19.27
C GLU A 28 34.64 5.70 -18.82
N ILE A 29 35.60 6.64 -18.73
CA ILE A 29 35.33 8.02 -18.24
C ILE A 29 34.48 8.85 -19.21
N GLN A 30 34.44 8.46 -20.49
CA GLN A 30 33.71 9.18 -21.56
C GLN A 30 32.23 9.38 -21.23
N SER A 31 31.56 8.39 -20.61
CA SER A 31 30.14 8.50 -20.26
C SER A 31 29.89 9.55 -19.18
N ILE A 32 30.75 9.60 -18.16
CA ILE A 32 30.69 10.60 -17.07
C ILE A 32 30.98 11.98 -17.64
N TYR A 33 32.02 12.08 -18.47
CA TYR A 33 32.40 13.32 -19.13
C TYR A 33 31.25 13.85 -20.01
N LEU A 34 30.64 13.01 -20.84
CA LEU A 34 29.51 13.39 -21.67
C LEU A 34 28.31 13.85 -20.83
N ALA A 35 28.00 13.15 -19.74
CA ALA A 35 26.86 13.48 -18.88
C ALA A 35 27.03 14.82 -18.16
N LEU A 36 28.24 15.12 -17.67
CA LEU A 36 28.49 16.33 -16.87
C LEU A 36 28.93 17.53 -17.71
N MET A 37 29.72 17.31 -18.77
CA MET A 37 30.23 18.37 -19.65
C MET A 37 29.33 18.63 -20.86
N LYS A 38 28.37 17.74 -21.14
CA LYS A 38 27.48 17.79 -22.33
C LYS A 38 28.24 17.85 -23.67
N LYS A 39 29.48 17.33 -23.71
CA LYS A 39 30.34 17.23 -24.90
C LYS A 39 31.20 15.96 -24.83
N SER A 40 31.78 15.56 -25.96
CA SER A 40 32.72 14.42 -26.05
C SER A 40 34.16 14.89 -26.22
N TYR A 41 35.13 14.15 -25.67
CA TYR A 41 36.54 14.29 -26.04
C TYR A 41 36.96 13.25 -27.10
N ALA A 42 38.05 13.51 -27.82
CA ALA A 42 38.50 12.67 -28.93
C ALA A 42 39.25 11.41 -28.49
N ASN A 43 40.12 11.53 -27.47
CA ASN A 43 40.82 10.41 -26.83
C ASN A 43 41.25 10.78 -25.41
N TYR A 44 41.68 9.79 -24.63
CA TYR A 44 42.07 9.98 -23.23
C TYR A 44 43.20 11.02 -23.03
N VAL A 45 44.14 11.15 -23.97
CA VAL A 45 45.22 12.14 -23.87
C VAL A 45 44.64 13.55 -23.87
N VAL A 46 43.70 13.83 -24.78
CA VAL A 46 43.00 15.13 -24.82
C VAL A 46 42.25 15.41 -23.52
N TYR A 47 41.53 14.42 -22.98
CA TYR A 47 40.86 14.56 -21.68
C TYR A 47 41.86 14.86 -20.54
N SER A 48 42.96 14.11 -20.48
CA SER A 48 43.99 14.27 -19.46
C SER A 48 44.64 15.65 -19.55
N ASP A 49 44.89 16.15 -20.75
CA ASP A 49 45.46 17.48 -20.98
C ASP A 49 44.48 18.58 -20.55
N GLU A 50 43.17 18.44 -20.84
CA GLU A 50 42.15 19.38 -20.38
C GLU A 50 42.11 19.47 -18.84
N VAL A 51 42.16 18.33 -18.13
CA VAL A 51 42.16 18.30 -16.66
C VAL A 51 43.41 18.97 -16.10
N GLU A 52 44.58 18.69 -16.67
CA GLU A 52 45.85 19.27 -16.22
C GLU A 52 45.91 20.78 -16.48
N GLN A 53 45.42 21.24 -17.63
CA GLN A 53 45.30 22.67 -17.94
C GLN A 53 44.34 23.37 -16.96
N CYS A 54 43.19 22.75 -16.67
CA CYS A 54 42.24 23.25 -15.69
C CYS A 54 42.91 23.44 -14.31
N ARG A 55 43.65 22.44 -13.81
CA ARG A 55 44.38 22.53 -12.54
C ARG A 55 45.41 23.65 -12.54
N LYS A 56 46.16 23.83 -13.63
CA LYS A 56 47.13 24.94 -13.76
C LYS A 56 46.46 26.30 -13.75
N ILE A 57 45.34 26.46 -14.47
CA ILE A 57 44.58 27.71 -14.49
C ILE A 57 44.09 28.06 -13.08
N LEU A 58 43.49 27.09 -12.38
CA LEU A 58 43.00 27.29 -11.01
C LEU A 58 44.14 27.59 -10.03
N TYR A 59 45.29 26.91 -10.17
CA TYR A 59 46.49 27.19 -9.38
C TYR A 59 46.96 28.64 -9.53
N HIS A 60 47.10 29.11 -10.78
CA HIS A 60 47.52 30.49 -11.06
C HIS A 60 46.50 31.53 -10.61
N ALA A 61 45.23 31.15 -10.51
CA ALA A 61 44.16 31.99 -9.99
C ALA A 61 44.01 31.91 -8.45
N GLU A 62 44.87 31.16 -7.75
CA GLU A 62 44.78 30.91 -6.30
C GLU A 62 43.43 30.30 -5.86
N LEU A 63 42.79 29.53 -6.75
CA LEU A 63 41.51 28.87 -6.49
C LEU A 63 41.70 27.40 -6.07
N PRO A 64 40.73 26.83 -5.32
CA PRO A 64 40.74 25.41 -4.99
C PRO A 64 40.79 24.53 -6.24
N GLN A 65 41.57 23.46 -6.19
CA GLN A 65 41.66 22.47 -7.27
C GLN A 65 40.76 21.25 -7.07
N ASN A 66 39.91 21.26 -6.03
CA ASN A 66 38.88 20.26 -5.84
C ASN A 66 37.50 20.83 -6.22
N SER A 67 36.65 20.00 -6.80
CA SER A 67 35.36 20.44 -7.33
C SER A 67 34.41 20.90 -6.21
N LEU A 68 34.34 20.20 -5.09
CA LEU A 68 33.41 20.48 -3.98
C LEU A 68 33.62 21.87 -3.36
N ALA A 69 34.87 22.25 -3.13
CA ALA A 69 35.23 23.58 -2.61
C ALA A 69 34.94 24.68 -3.64
N LEU A 70 35.10 24.39 -4.93
CA LEU A 70 34.69 25.34 -5.98
C LEU A 70 33.17 25.54 -5.97
N ILE A 71 32.39 24.47 -5.88
CA ILE A 71 30.92 24.51 -5.82
C ILE A 71 30.46 25.32 -4.61
N ASN A 72 30.98 25.00 -3.42
CA ASN A 72 30.50 25.62 -2.17
C ASN A 72 30.91 27.09 -2.02
N ASN A 73 32.11 27.45 -2.47
CA ASN A 73 32.65 28.79 -2.19
C ASN A 73 32.41 29.80 -3.31
N TYR A 74 32.18 29.34 -4.55
CA TYR A 74 32.19 30.23 -5.72
C TYR A 74 31.00 30.09 -6.67
N LEU A 75 30.24 29.00 -6.62
CA LEU A 75 29.07 28.84 -7.48
C LEU A 75 27.77 29.28 -6.76
N SER A 76 26.85 29.85 -7.53
CA SER A 76 25.52 30.21 -7.00
C SER A 76 24.70 28.97 -6.64
N SER A 77 23.74 29.13 -5.74
CA SER A 77 22.83 28.05 -5.33
C SER A 77 22.11 27.38 -6.51
N ASN A 78 21.70 28.15 -7.51
CA ASN A 78 21.05 27.60 -8.71
C ASN A 78 21.99 26.71 -9.53
N VAL A 79 23.24 27.15 -9.74
CA VAL A 79 24.24 26.36 -10.49
C VAL A 79 24.61 25.09 -9.72
N LYS A 80 24.78 25.20 -8.40
CA LYS A 80 24.99 24.06 -7.50
C LYS A 80 23.85 23.03 -7.61
N GLU A 81 22.60 23.49 -7.58
CA GLU A 81 21.42 22.60 -7.73
C GLU A 81 21.41 21.86 -9.07
N VAL A 82 21.75 22.54 -10.17
CA VAL A 82 21.84 21.94 -11.51
C VAL A 82 22.95 20.89 -11.57
N ILE A 83 24.14 21.18 -11.03
CA ILE A 83 25.25 20.21 -10.97
C ILE A 83 24.82 18.98 -10.15
N CYS A 84 24.21 19.17 -8.98
CA CYS A 84 23.74 18.07 -8.16
C CYS A 84 22.69 17.21 -8.88
N LYS A 85 21.76 17.83 -9.62
CA LYS A 85 20.77 17.12 -10.45
C LYS A 85 21.42 16.33 -11.58
N ASP A 86 22.40 16.91 -12.28
CA ASP A 86 23.12 16.21 -13.35
C ASP A 86 23.87 14.99 -12.82
N VAL A 87 24.57 15.13 -11.68
CA VAL A 87 25.29 14.03 -11.01
C VAL A 87 24.32 12.94 -10.57
N LEU A 88 23.24 13.31 -9.88
CA LEU A 88 22.22 12.36 -9.42
C LEU A 88 21.58 11.62 -10.60
N THR A 89 21.20 12.34 -11.65
CA THR A 89 20.57 11.76 -12.85
C THR A 89 21.51 10.78 -13.53
N TYR A 90 22.79 11.14 -13.68
CA TYR A 90 23.80 10.23 -14.23
C TYR A 90 23.81 8.90 -13.47
N PHE A 91 23.94 8.93 -12.14
CA PHE A 91 24.01 7.68 -11.38
C PHE A 91 22.69 6.91 -11.32
N LEU A 92 21.53 7.56 -11.47
CA LEU A 92 20.23 6.86 -11.56
C LEU A 92 19.99 6.17 -12.91
N GLU A 93 20.67 6.63 -13.97
CA GLU A 93 20.48 6.18 -15.36
C GLU A 93 21.68 5.40 -15.93
N ALA A 94 22.86 5.57 -15.37
CA ALA A 94 24.09 4.94 -15.82
C ALA A 94 24.23 3.49 -15.32
N LYS A 95 25.34 2.87 -15.74
CA LYS A 95 25.74 1.55 -15.28
C LYS A 95 25.89 1.54 -13.75
N ILE A 96 25.54 0.42 -13.12
CA ILE A 96 25.69 0.21 -11.68
C ILE A 96 27.19 0.21 -11.34
N TYR A 97 27.63 1.13 -10.48
CA TYR A 97 28.98 1.19 -9.94
C TYR A 97 28.99 0.91 -8.44
N LYS A 98 29.82 -0.06 -8.00
CA LYS A 98 29.93 -0.49 -6.59
C LYS A 98 30.15 0.65 -5.60
N ASN A 99 30.99 1.63 -5.95
CA ASN A 99 31.34 2.75 -5.06
C ASN A 99 30.48 4.00 -5.25
N ALA A 100 29.49 3.99 -6.15
CA ALA A 100 28.66 5.16 -6.42
C ALA A 100 27.81 5.63 -5.22
N PRO A 101 27.18 4.74 -4.42
CA PRO A 101 26.43 5.17 -3.25
C PRO A 101 27.33 5.90 -2.23
N LYS A 102 28.55 5.39 -2.02
CA LYS A 102 29.56 6.00 -1.13
C LYS A 102 30.02 7.37 -1.65
N PHE A 103 30.23 7.48 -2.96
CA PHE A 103 30.56 8.75 -3.60
C PHE A 103 29.43 9.77 -3.42
N LEU A 104 28.20 9.39 -3.76
CA LEU A 104 27.04 10.30 -3.72
C LEU A 104 26.73 10.75 -2.29
N LYS A 105 26.84 9.85 -1.32
CA LYS A 105 26.70 10.20 0.10
C LYS A 105 27.71 11.28 0.49
N HIS A 106 28.99 11.05 0.21
CA HIS A 106 30.04 12.04 0.47
C HIS A 106 29.78 13.36 -0.28
N PHE A 107 29.41 13.29 -1.55
CA PHE A 107 29.12 14.45 -2.39
C PHE A 107 27.96 15.29 -1.84
N PHE A 108 26.85 14.67 -1.45
CA PHE A 108 25.69 15.38 -0.89
C PHE A 108 25.93 15.92 0.52
N GLU A 109 26.65 15.18 1.36
CA GLU A 109 27.04 15.61 2.71
C GLU A 109 27.95 16.85 2.64
N GLU A 110 28.99 16.84 1.81
CA GLU A 110 29.92 17.96 1.63
C GLU A 110 29.25 19.19 1.01
N LEU A 111 28.26 18.98 0.14
CA LEU A 111 27.48 20.06 -0.45
C LEU A 111 26.32 20.50 0.45
N ASN A 112 26.03 19.83 1.55
CA ASN A 112 24.89 20.12 2.43
C ASN A 112 23.57 20.24 1.63
N VAL A 113 23.33 19.31 0.70
CA VAL A 113 22.11 19.23 -0.11
C VAL A 113 21.46 17.86 0.07
N SER A 114 20.14 17.82 0.21
CA SER A 114 19.39 16.57 0.28
C SER A 114 19.17 15.97 -1.11
N SER A 115 19.61 14.73 -1.32
CA SER A 115 19.35 13.96 -2.56
C SER A 115 17.85 13.84 -2.87
N LYS A 116 17.01 13.76 -1.84
CA LYS A 116 15.54 13.63 -1.95
C LYS A 116 14.88 14.87 -2.56
N GLU A 117 15.43 16.06 -2.32
CA GLU A 117 14.89 17.32 -2.83
C GLU A 117 15.13 17.50 -4.34
N LEU A 118 16.10 16.75 -4.90
CA LEU A 118 16.56 16.89 -6.28
C LEU A 118 15.97 15.84 -7.25
N LEU A 119 15.07 14.99 -6.77
CA LEU A 119 14.48 13.91 -7.56
C LEU A 119 13.67 14.44 -8.77
N PRO A 120 13.86 13.88 -9.99
CA PRO A 120 13.08 14.25 -11.17
C PRO A 120 11.57 14.01 -10.98
N GLN A 121 10.72 14.96 -11.37
CA GLN A 121 9.25 14.87 -11.22
C GLN A 121 8.60 13.64 -11.89
N ASN A 122 9.21 13.10 -12.97
CA ASN A 122 8.72 11.90 -13.68
C ASN A 122 8.69 10.62 -12.83
N THR A 123 9.34 10.63 -11.66
CA THR A 123 9.25 9.56 -10.65
C THR A 123 7.90 9.52 -9.93
N ARG A 124 7.06 10.56 -10.05
CA ARG A 124 5.85 10.72 -9.20
C ARG A 124 4.57 10.11 -9.75
N GLU A 125 4.41 9.96 -11.06
CA GLU A 125 3.19 9.35 -11.62
C GLU A 125 3.32 7.83 -11.72
N ILE A 126 2.75 7.12 -10.74
CA ILE A 126 2.65 5.65 -10.78
C ILE A 126 1.20 5.29 -11.13
N LYS A 127 1.00 4.32 -12.03
CA LYS A 127 -0.35 3.86 -12.36
C LYS A 127 -0.93 3.08 -11.18
N ILE A 128 -2.26 3.17 -10.98
CA ILE A 128 -2.98 2.44 -9.92
C ILE A 128 -2.62 0.95 -9.89
N ASN A 129 -2.60 0.30 -11.05
CA ASN A 129 -2.27 -1.12 -11.13
C ASN A 129 -0.83 -1.39 -10.66
N GLU A 130 0.14 -0.55 -11.03
CA GLU A 130 1.55 -0.70 -10.61
C GLU A 130 1.69 -0.58 -9.08
N LEU A 131 0.96 0.35 -8.45
CA LEU A 131 0.92 0.50 -6.99
C LEU A 131 0.33 -0.72 -6.29
N VAL A 132 -0.80 -1.22 -6.78
CA VAL A 132 -1.48 -2.40 -6.23
C VAL A 132 -0.58 -3.63 -6.34
N HIS A 133 0.10 -3.79 -7.48
CA HIS A 133 1.01 -4.92 -7.71
C HIS A 133 2.19 -4.88 -6.76
N ALA A 134 2.84 -3.72 -6.63
CA ALA A 134 3.99 -3.56 -5.73
C ALA A 134 3.61 -3.80 -4.27
N ALA A 135 2.41 -3.39 -3.84
CA ALA A 135 1.94 -3.65 -2.49
C ALA A 135 1.62 -5.14 -2.23
N ILE A 136 0.99 -5.83 -3.19
CA ILE A 136 0.75 -7.29 -3.09
C ILE A 136 2.08 -8.03 -3.06
N ALA A 137 3.03 -7.65 -3.91
CA ALA A 137 4.36 -8.23 -3.97
C ALA A 137 5.13 -8.02 -2.67
N ALA A 138 5.10 -6.79 -2.12
CA ALA A 138 5.78 -6.48 -0.87
C ALA A 138 5.20 -7.26 0.30
N VAL A 139 3.87 -7.31 0.43
CA VAL A 139 3.20 -8.14 1.43
C VAL A 139 3.55 -9.61 1.25
N PHE A 140 3.52 -10.12 0.03
CA PHE A 140 3.85 -11.51 -0.25
C PHE A 140 5.30 -11.84 0.15
N ILE A 141 6.26 -10.95 -0.11
CA ILE A 141 7.67 -11.15 0.22
C ILE A 141 7.94 -10.98 1.73
N SER A 142 7.38 -9.95 2.38
CA SER A 142 7.46 -9.77 3.85
C SER A 142 6.85 -10.98 4.58
N VAL A 143 5.61 -11.36 4.24
CA VAL A 143 4.94 -12.53 4.85
C VAL A 143 5.61 -13.85 4.43
N GLY A 144 6.26 -13.90 3.27
CA GLY A 144 7.03 -15.05 2.81
C GLY A 144 8.28 -15.31 3.65
N ASN A 145 8.83 -14.28 4.31
CA ASN A 145 10.03 -14.37 5.13
C ASN A 145 9.74 -14.90 6.54
N ASP A 146 8.87 -14.22 7.30
CA ASP A 146 8.63 -14.55 8.71
C ASP A 146 7.16 -14.88 9.03
N HIS A 147 6.29 -14.90 8.01
CA HIS A 147 4.83 -15.05 8.13
C HIS A 147 4.13 -13.93 8.90
N PHE A 148 4.81 -12.80 9.09
CA PHE A 148 4.33 -11.62 9.76
C PHE A 148 4.54 -10.38 8.89
N ILE A 149 3.94 -9.27 9.32
CA ILE A 149 4.16 -7.93 8.77
C ILE A 149 4.32 -7.06 10.00
N ASP A 150 5.47 -6.41 10.14
CA ASP A 150 5.71 -5.55 11.28
C ASP A 150 5.03 -4.16 11.12
N LYS A 151 5.14 -3.35 12.16
CA LYS A 151 4.48 -2.04 12.21
C LYS A 151 5.05 -1.04 11.20
N LYS A 152 6.35 -1.08 10.92
CA LYS A 152 7.01 -0.18 9.97
C LYS A 152 6.72 -0.61 8.53
N GLU A 153 6.85 -1.89 8.21
CA GLU A 153 6.45 -2.44 6.90
C GLU A 153 4.99 -2.08 6.59
N TYR A 154 4.09 -2.30 7.56
CA TYR A 154 2.69 -1.94 7.43
C TYR A 154 2.48 -0.43 7.23
N PHE A 155 3.26 0.42 7.92
CA PHE A 155 3.19 1.87 7.74
C PHE A 155 3.59 2.30 6.32
N TYR A 156 4.66 1.72 5.76
CA TYR A 156 5.06 2.02 4.39
C TYR A 156 4.06 1.48 3.37
N ILE A 157 3.60 0.23 3.53
CA ILE A 157 2.51 -0.34 2.70
C ILE A 157 1.30 0.61 2.72
N ARG A 158 0.85 1.03 3.90
CA ARG A 158 -0.28 1.97 4.05
C ARG A 158 0.01 3.34 3.41
N THR A 159 1.23 3.86 3.52
CA THR A 159 1.60 5.17 2.97
C THR A 159 1.62 5.17 1.45
N TYR A 160 2.13 4.11 0.81
CA TYR A 160 2.09 4.02 -0.65
C TYR A 160 0.72 3.66 -1.17
N LEU A 161 -0.02 2.86 -0.40
CA LEU A 161 -1.40 2.55 -0.72
C LEU A 161 -2.34 3.73 -0.38
N SER A 162 -2.01 4.71 0.48
CA SER A 162 -2.97 5.78 0.83
C SER A 162 -3.32 6.67 -0.37
N ASP A 163 -2.40 6.80 -1.33
CA ASP A 163 -2.67 7.41 -2.63
C ASP A 163 -3.70 6.60 -3.43
N LEU A 164 -3.66 5.26 -3.31
CA LEU A 164 -4.72 4.38 -3.79
C LEU A 164 -6.00 4.53 -3.00
N TYR A 165 -5.99 4.79 -1.69
CA TYR A 165 -7.21 4.98 -0.90
C TYR A 165 -8.04 6.17 -1.42
N LEU A 166 -7.37 7.27 -1.81
CA LEU A 166 -8.00 8.43 -2.44
C LEU A 166 -8.56 8.11 -3.85
N LEU A 167 -7.96 7.17 -4.58
CA LEU A 167 -8.41 6.71 -5.90
C LEU A 167 -9.45 5.58 -5.83
N MET A 168 -9.39 4.76 -4.79
CA MET A 168 -10.35 3.72 -4.40
C MET A 168 -11.61 4.32 -3.77
N ASN A 169 -11.70 5.66 -3.71
CA ASN A 169 -12.90 6.44 -3.41
C ASN A 169 -14.16 5.73 -3.92
N LYS A 170 -14.80 4.98 -3.02
CA LYS A 170 -16.22 4.55 -3.00
C LYS A 170 -16.48 3.38 -2.05
N LEU A 171 -15.54 2.45 -1.84
CA LEU A 171 -15.79 1.32 -0.94
C LEU A 171 -15.26 1.64 0.46
N GLU A 172 -15.96 2.53 1.17
CA GLU A 172 -15.79 2.82 2.61
C GLU A 172 -16.22 1.63 3.48
N ILE A 173 -15.78 0.42 3.15
CA ILE A 173 -16.07 -0.76 3.97
C ILE A 173 -15.03 -0.82 5.09
N GLU A 174 -15.24 0.01 6.09
CA GLU A 174 -14.44 0.00 7.32
C GLU A 174 -14.67 -1.30 8.10
N ASP A 175 -15.86 -1.89 8.05
CA ASP A 175 -16.26 -3.03 8.88
C ASP A 175 -17.08 -4.08 8.13
N TYR A 176 -16.54 -5.29 8.02
CA TYR A 176 -17.24 -6.50 7.52
C TYR A 176 -17.92 -7.30 8.64
N SER A 177 -18.02 -6.73 9.84
CA SER A 177 -18.49 -7.41 11.05
C SER A 177 -19.28 -6.43 11.89
N LEU A 178 -20.55 -6.73 12.13
CA LEU A 178 -21.42 -5.90 12.97
C LEU A 178 -20.86 -5.73 14.39
N ARG A 179 -20.23 -6.79 14.92
CA ARG A 179 -19.61 -6.77 16.24
C ARG A 179 -18.40 -5.82 16.31
N GLU A 180 -17.57 -5.80 15.27
CA GLU A 180 -16.42 -4.89 15.20
C GLU A 180 -16.89 -3.46 15.02
N PHE A 181 -17.86 -3.26 14.12
CA PHE A 181 -18.51 -1.97 13.91
C PHE A 181 -19.06 -1.37 15.20
N LEU A 182 -19.81 -2.13 16.01
CA LEU A 182 -20.34 -1.59 17.28
C LEU A 182 -19.25 -1.31 18.32
N LYS A 183 -18.14 -2.06 18.30
CA LYS A 183 -17.01 -1.85 19.23
C LYS A 183 -16.12 -0.65 18.85
N SER A 184 -16.06 -0.31 17.56
CA SER A 184 -15.25 0.79 17.04
C SER A 184 -15.94 2.14 17.21
N ARG A 185 -17.28 2.16 17.25
CA ARG A 185 -18.08 3.38 17.44
C ARG A 185 -18.11 3.85 18.88
N TYR A 186 -18.17 5.18 19.04
CA TYR A 186 -18.24 5.82 20.33
C TYR A 186 -19.45 6.74 20.40
N VAL A 187 -20.33 6.46 21.36
CA VAL A 187 -21.54 7.27 21.57
C VAL A 187 -21.32 8.14 22.80
N MET A 188 -21.71 9.42 22.72
CA MET A 188 -21.71 10.29 23.90
C MET A 188 -22.62 9.72 25.00
N LYS A 189 -22.35 10.03 26.26
CA LYS A 189 -23.12 9.49 27.38
C LYS A 189 -24.59 9.91 27.31
N GLU A 190 -24.83 11.15 26.88
CA GLU A 190 -26.14 11.76 26.70
C GLU A 190 -26.90 11.09 25.54
N GLU A 191 -26.21 10.85 24.43
CA GLU A 191 -26.73 10.11 23.27
C GLU A 191 -27.03 8.65 23.60
N LEU A 192 -26.29 8.03 24.53
CA LEU A 192 -26.57 6.67 25.02
C LEU A 192 -27.88 6.60 25.82
N PHE A 193 -28.23 7.66 26.57
CA PHE A 193 -29.52 7.70 27.27
C PHE A 193 -30.69 7.80 26.28
N LEU A 194 -30.58 8.65 25.25
CA LEU A 194 -31.58 8.73 24.19
C LEU A 194 -31.67 7.42 23.39
N LEU A 195 -30.52 6.79 23.12
CA LEU A 195 -30.46 5.47 22.50
C LEU A 195 -31.20 4.42 23.35
N LYS A 196 -31.13 4.51 24.69
CA LYS A 196 -31.86 3.60 25.58
C LYS A 196 -33.36 3.72 25.44
N ASP A 197 -33.88 4.95 25.45
CA ASP A 197 -35.31 5.19 25.33
C ASP A 197 -35.84 4.76 23.95
N GLU A 198 -35.06 4.99 22.90
CA GLU A 198 -35.38 4.53 21.55
C GLU A 198 -35.35 2.99 21.46
N ILE A 199 -34.33 2.32 22.00
CA ILE A 199 -34.28 0.85 22.08
C ILE A 199 -35.47 0.26 22.82
N ILE A 200 -35.89 0.87 23.93
CA ILE A 200 -37.07 0.40 24.69
C ILE A 200 -38.35 0.52 23.85
N LYS A 201 -38.49 1.58 23.04
CA LYS A 201 -39.61 1.72 22.10
C LYS A 201 -39.57 0.65 21.01
N LEU A 202 -38.37 0.33 20.50
CA LEU A 202 -38.18 -0.71 19.48
C LEU A 202 -38.57 -2.10 20.00
N VAL A 203 -38.12 -2.47 21.20
CA VAL A 203 -38.43 -3.76 21.85
C VAL A 203 -39.92 -3.90 22.20
N LYS A 204 -40.66 -2.81 22.25
CA LYS A 204 -42.12 -2.82 22.50
C LYS A 204 -42.94 -2.67 21.22
N CYS A 205 -42.29 -2.67 20.06
CA CYS A 205 -42.93 -2.30 18.80
C CYS A 205 -44.03 -3.28 18.36
N ASP A 206 -43.86 -4.56 18.66
CA ASP A 206 -44.82 -5.63 18.38
C ASP A 206 -45.77 -5.91 19.57
N GLY A 207 -45.56 -5.22 20.70
CA GLY A 207 -46.35 -5.32 21.93
C GLY A 207 -45.91 -6.42 22.91
N VAL A 208 -44.96 -7.29 22.57
CA VAL A 208 -44.54 -8.41 23.42
C VAL A 208 -43.02 -8.49 23.54
N VAL A 209 -42.50 -8.12 24.71
CA VAL A 209 -41.05 -8.19 24.97
C VAL A 209 -40.60 -9.63 25.26
N SER A 210 -39.89 -10.24 24.32
CA SER A 210 -39.29 -11.57 24.46
C SER A 210 -38.01 -11.57 25.31
N LEU A 211 -37.64 -12.74 25.83
CA LEU A 211 -36.36 -12.92 26.53
C LEU A 211 -35.16 -12.74 25.58
N SER A 212 -35.32 -13.08 24.30
CA SER A 212 -34.28 -12.95 23.28
C SER A 212 -33.96 -11.48 22.99
N GLU A 213 -34.96 -10.63 22.87
CA GLU A 213 -34.78 -9.19 22.69
C GLU A 213 -34.10 -8.56 23.90
N LYS A 214 -34.52 -8.90 25.13
CA LYS A 214 -33.85 -8.42 26.35
C LYS A 214 -32.35 -8.76 26.35
N ARG A 215 -32.01 -9.99 25.99
CA ARG A 215 -30.60 -10.43 25.87
C ARG A 215 -29.86 -9.72 24.74
N MET A 216 -30.52 -9.45 23.62
CA MET A 216 -29.94 -8.70 22.50
C MET A 216 -29.61 -7.27 22.92
N VAL A 217 -30.53 -6.61 23.61
CA VAL A 217 -30.36 -5.25 24.15
C VAL A 217 -29.18 -5.20 25.13
N GLU A 218 -29.08 -6.16 26.05
CA GLU A 218 -27.93 -6.27 26.95
C GLU A 218 -26.60 -6.39 26.20
N ARG A 219 -26.54 -7.23 25.14
CA ARG A 219 -25.34 -7.40 24.31
C ARG A 219 -24.97 -6.13 23.54
N ILE A 220 -25.97 -5.39 23.04
CA ILE A 220 -25.74 -4.12 22.35
C ILE A 220 -25.11 -3.11 23.31
N TYR A 221 -25.64 -2.95 24.53
CA TYR A 221 -25.05 -2.06 25.53
C TYR A 221 -23.64 -2.47 25.96
N GLN A 222 -23.36 -3.76 26.09
CA GLN A 222 -22.01 -4.24 26.40
C GLN A 222 -21.01 -3.99 25.27
N SER A 223 -21.49 -3.87 24.03
CA SER A 223 -20.63 -3.71 22.85
C SER A 223 -20.31 -2.24 22.54
N LEU A 224 -21.21 -1.31 22.90
CA LEU A 224 -21.04 0.12 22.67
C LEU A 224 -20.03 0.72 23.66
N ARG A 225 -19.07 1.49 23.15
CA ARG A 225 -18.11 2.22 23.99
C ARG A 225 -18.56 3.66 24.19
N VAL A 226 -18.42 4.17 25.41
CA VAL A 226 -18.74 5.57 25.74
C VAL A 226 -17.45 6.38 25.81
N LYS A 227 -17.38 7.49 25.06
CA LYS A 227 -16.32 8.49 25.20
C LYS A 227 -16.94 9.89 25.19
N SER A 228 -16.49 10.73 26.12
CA SER A 228 -16.99 12.10 26.31
C SER A 228 -16.61 13.07 25.20
N SER A 229 -15.69 12.71 24.30
CA SER A 229 -15.09 13.64 23.33
C SER A 229 -15.41 13.35 21.85
N ILE A 230 -16.21 12.32 21.53
CA ILE A 230 -16.45 11.90 20.13
C ILE A 230 -17.86 12.28 19.67
N LYS A 231 -17.97 12.84 18.46
CA LYS A 231 -19.19 13.43 17.85
C LYS A 231 -20.00 12.47 16.97
N GLU A 232 -19.97 11.16 17.19
CA GLU A 232 -20.83 10.27 16.39
C GLU A 232 -22.28 10.31 16.90
N SER A 233 -23.23 10.60 16.00
CA SER A 233 -24.66 10.63 16.32
C SER A 233 -25.22 9.21 16.45
N ARG A 234 -26.14 9.00 17.41
CA ARG A 234 -26.89 7.74 17.57
C ARG A 234 -27.63 7.30 16.30
N HIS A 235 -28.02 8.25 15.44
CA HIS A 235 -28.70 7.97 14.16
C HIS A 235 -27.87 7.11 13.21
N SER A 236 -26.55 7.05 13.38
CA SER A 236 -25.66 6.20 12.59
C SER A 236 -25.64 4.73 12.99
N VAL A 237 -26.26 4.37 14.13
CA VAL A 237 -26.28 2.98 14.66
C VAL A 237 -27.70 2.48 14.92
N LEU A 238 -28.66 3.38 15.14
CA LEU A 238 -30.04 3.06 15.45
C LEU A 238 -30.73 2.12 14.45
N PRO A 239 -30.62 2.31 13.12
CA PRO A 239 -31.28 1.40 12.19
C PRO A 239 -30.68 -0.01 12.22
N LEU A 240 -29.37 -0.14 12.51
CA LEU A 240 -28.74 -1.45 12.71
C LEU A 240 -29.26 -2.12 13.98
N ILE A 241 -29.34 -1.36 15.07
CA ILE A 241 -29.84 -1.83 16.37
C ILE A 241 -31.30 -2.27 16.27
N HIS A 242 -32.15 -1.55 15.54
CA HIS A 242 -33.53 -1.95 15.26
C HIS A 242 -33.56 -3.32 14.60
N MET A 243 -32.82 -3.51 13.50
CA MET A 243 -32.78 -4.80 12.80
C MET A 243 -32.24 -5.93 13.68
N MET A 244 -31.23 -5.66 14.54
CA MET A 244 -30.71 -6.66 15.47
C MET A 244 -31.74 -7.13 16.49
N ILE A 245 -32.52 -6.20 17.05
CA ILE A 245 -33.56 -6.50 18.02
C ILE A 245 -34.68 -7.27 17.32
N SER A 246 -35.13 -6.78 16.16
CA SER A 246 -36.20 -7.41 15.40
C SER A 246 -35.86 -8.79 14.87
N PHE A 247 -34.58 -9.14 14.71
CA PHE A 247 -34.19 -10.49 14.30
C PHE A 247 -33.93 -11.42 15.49
N SER A 248 -33.96 -10.90 16.71
CA SER A 248 -33.40 -11.61 17.87
C SER A 248 -34.22 -12.82 18.30
N ASP A 249 -35.52 -12.83 18.01
CA ASP A 249 -36.44 -13.95 18.24
C ASP A 249 -36.44 -14.98 17.09
N GLY A 250 -35.80 -14.66 15.96
CA GLY A 250 -35.71 -15.51 14.79
C GLY A 250 -36.82 -15.31 13.75
N GLU A 251 -37.72 -14.36 13.98
CA GLU A 251 -38.78 -13.94 13.06
C GLU A 251 -38.59 -12.46 12.68
N PHE A 252 -39.34 -11.97 11.70
CA PHE A 252 -39.36 -10.54 11.39
C PHE A 252 -40.79 -10.13 11.06
N HIS A 253 -41.45 -9.51 12.03
CA HIS A 253 -42.88 -9.28 12.01
C HIS A 253 -43.26 -8.11 11.10
N LYS A 254 -44.51 -8.09 10.63
CA LYS A 254 -45.02 -7.00 9.78
C LYS A 254 -44.95 -5.63 10.47
N GLN A 255 -45.20 -5.61 11.78
CA GLN A 255 -45.21 -4.38 12.57
C GLN A 255 -43.79 -3.78 12.69
N GLU A 256 -42.78 -4.62 12.83
CA GLU A 256 -41.37 -4.22 12.90
C GLU A 256 -40.90 -3.67 11.55
N LYS A 257 -41.26 -4.33 10.44
CA LYS A 257 -40.99 -3.82 9.08
C LYS A 257 -41.57 -2.44 8.88
N LYS A 258 -42.82 -2.24 9.29
CA LYS A 258 -43.52 -0.95 9.17
C LYS A 258 -42.83 0.11 10.01
N SER A 259 -42.53 -0.19 11.27
CA SER A 259 -41.82 0.71 12.19
C SER A 259 -40.43 1.10 11.68
N PHE A 260 -39.67 0.14 11.14
CA PHE A 260 -38.37 0.41 10.54
C PHE A 260 -38.48 1.41 9.38
N LEU A 261 -39.43 1.19 8.48
CA LEU A 261 -39.65 2.05 7.31
C LEU A 261 -40.14 3.45 7.70
N GLU A 262 -40.99 3.56 8.72
CA GLU A 262 -41.48 4.85 9.23
C GLU A 262 -40.37 5.68 9.88
N LEU A 263 -39.45 5.04 10.61
CA LEU A 263 -38.40 5.73 11.36
C LEU A 263 -37.17 6.07 10.52
N TYR A 264 -36.80 5.22 9.55
CA TYR A 264 -35.50 5.32 8.87
C TYR A 264 -35.60 5.34 7.34
N GLY A 265 -36.77 5.03 6.78
CA GLY A 265 -36.96 4.96 5.33
C GLY A 265 -36.20 3.80 4.66
N LEU A 266 -36.19 3.82 3.32
CA LEU A 266 -35.56 2.79 2.49
C LEU A 266 -34.08 3.03 2.21
N ASP A 267 -33.57 4.24 2.49
CA ASP A 267 -32.30 4.69 1.95
C ASP A 267 -31.09 4.32 2.82
N TYR A 268 -31.30 4.03 4.11
CA TYR A 268 -30.21 3.80 5.06
C TYR A 268 -29.26 2.67 4.61
N PHE A 269 -29.81 1.55 4.11
CA PHE A 269 -29.03 0.40 3.66
C PHE A 269 -28.63 0.46 2.17
N LYS A 270 -28.93 1.55 1.46
CA LYS A 270 -28.43 1.76 0.10
C LYS A 270 -26.95 2.15 0.06
N HIS A 271 -26.40 2.63 1.18
CA HIS A 271 -24.98 2.88 1.32
C HIS A 271 -24.19 1.57 1.47
N GLU A 272 -23.10 1.41 0.73
CA GLU A 272 -22.30 0.18 0.62
C GLU A 272 -21.82 -0.35 1.98
N SER A 273 -21.28 0.55 2.83
CA SER A 273 -20.82 0.21 4.17
C SER A 273 -21.95 -0.19 5.14
N ARG A 274 -23.20 0.21 4.87
CA ARG A 274 -24.36 -0.15 5.70
C ARG A 274 -25.00 -1.43 5.19
N ALA A 275 -25.06 -1.60 3.87
CA ALA A 275 -25.51 -2.82 3.22
C ALA A 275 -24.71 -4.04 3.71
N ILE A 276 -23.38 -3.93 3.82
CA ILE A 276 -22.54 -5.05 4.25
C ILE A 276 -22.75 -5.47 5.71
N LEU A 277 -23.12 -4.53 6.58
CA LEU A 277 -23.50 -4.82 7.97
C LEU A 277 -24.86 -5.53 8.05
N LEU A 278 -25.80 -5.13 7.19
CA LEU A 278 -27.07 -5.85 7.05
C LEU A 278 -26.84 -7.26 6.50
N ILE A 279 -25.96 -7.42 5.51
CA ILE A 279 -25.56 -8.73 4.97
C ILE A 279 -25.01 -9.64 6.08
N ASP A 280 -24.10 -9.13 6.93
CA ASP A 280 -23.56 -9.86 8.09
C ASP A 280 -24.67 -10.32 9.04
N MET A 281 -25.68 -9.48 9.31
CA MET A 281 -26.85 -9.84 10.10
C MET A 281 -27.68 -10.95 9.43
N LEU A 282 -28.04 -10.79 8.16
CA LEU A 282 -28.91 -11.73 7.45
C LEU A 282 -28.30 -13.13 7.33
N LEU A 283 -26.97 -13.21 7.22
CA LEU A 283 -26.27 -14.49 7.18
C LEU A 283 -26.27 -15.23 8.52
N ASN A 284 -26.45 -14.52 9.64
CA ASN A 284 -26.67 -15.12 10.95
C ASN A 284 -28.14 -15.55 11.17
N TYR A 285 -29.08 -15.01 10.39
CA TYR A 285 -30.52 -15.30 10.46
C TYR A 285 -31.10 -15.70 9.09
N PRO A 286 -30.68 -16.83 8.50
CA PRO A 286 -31.05 -17.20 7.14
C PRO A 286 -32.55 -17.53 6.97
N SER A 287 -33.26 -17.86 8.04
CA SER A 287 -34.72 -18.08 8.02
C SER A 287 -35.47 -16.78 7.72
N ILE A 288 -35.17 -15.72 8.47
CA ILE A 288 -35.74 -14.38 8.30
C ILE A 288 -35.47 -13.86 6.89
N PHE A 289 -34.24 -14.05 6.42
CA PHE A 289 -33.86 -13.63 5.09
C PHE A 289 -34.71 -14.31 4.00
N LYS A 290 -34.95 -15.62 4.14
CA LYS A 290 -35.76 -16.40 3.19
C LYS A 290 -37.24 -16.05 3.23
N SER A 291 -37.79 -15.75 4.40
CA SER A 291 -39.21 -15.38 4.52
C SER A 291 -39.50 -14.00 3.91
N ASP A 292 -38.52 -13.10 3.92
CA ASP A 292 -38.73 -11.68 3.63
C ASP A 292 -37.80 -11.09 2.57
N VAL A 293 -37.42 -11.91 1.59
CA VAL A 293 -36.56 -11.54 0.46
C VAL A 293 -36.98 -10.21 -0.18
N ASN A 294 -38.27 -9.99 -0.40
CA ASN A 294 -38.79 -8.77 -1.05
C ASN A 294 -38.54 -7.50 -0.22
N PHE A 295 -38.63 -7.60 1.11
CA PHE A 295 -38.29 -6.49 1.99
C PHE A 295 -36.80 -6.15 1.85
N PHE A 296 -35.93 -7.15 1.91
CA PHE A 296 -34.48 -6.94 1.80
C PHE A 296 -34.07 -6.38 0.43
N LYS A 297 -34.71 -6.82 -0.66
CA LYS A 297 -34.55 -6.21 -2.00
C LYS A 297 -34.90 -4.72 -2.02
N SER A 298 -35.85 -4.28 -1.18
CA SER A 298 -36.31 -2.90 -1.18
C SER A 298 -35.37 -1.92 -0.44
N VAL A 299 -34.65 -2.42 0.58
CA VAL A 299 -33.74 -1.62 1.42
C VAL A 299 -32.27 -1.69 0.98
N LEU A 300 -31.88 -2.77 0.28
CA LEU A 300 -30.53 -2.92 -0.28
C LEU A 300 -30.35 -2.11 -1.58
N PRO A 301 -29.10 -1.91 -2.04
CA PRO A 301 -28.83 -1.28 -3.33
C PRO A 301 -29.62 -1.93 -4.48
N ARG A 302 -30.30 -1.10 -5.29
CA ARG A 302 -31.12 -1.57 -6.42
C ARG A 302 -30.30 -2.02 -7.63
N GLU A 303 -29.09 -1.47 -7.78
CA GLU A 303 -28.18 -1.87 -8.85
C GLU A 303 -27.60 -3.26 -8.55
N GLN A 304 -28.04 -4.27 -9.31
CA GLN A 304 -27.64 -5.65 -9.08
C GLN A 304 -26.12 -5.84 -9.07
N ASN A 305 -25.39 -5.18 -9.98
CA ASN A 305 -23.93 -5.26 -10.02
C ASN A 305 -23.28 -4.77 -8.72
N LYS A 306 -23.78 -3.66 -8.14
CA LYS A 306 -23.28 -3.16 -6.85
C LYS A 306 -23.56 -4.14 -5.73
N LEU A 307 -24.78 -4.69 -5.69
CA LEU A 307 -25.16 -5.68 -4.69
C LEU A 307 -24.31 -6.96 -4.78
N ASP A 308 -24.11 -7.47 -5.99
CA ASP A 308 -23.27 -8.65 -6.25
C ASP A 308 -21.81 -8.40 -5.86
N SER A 309 -21.25 -7.22 -6.15
CA SER A 309 -19.91 -6.84 -5.69
C SER A 309 -19.82 -6.80 -4.16
N LEU A 310 -20.81 -6.27 -3.46
CA LEU A 310 -20.84 -6.27 -1.99
C LEU A 310 -20.91 -7.68 -1.40
N PHE A 311 -21.71 -8.56 -2.00
CA PHE A 311 -21.77 -9.97 -1.62
C PHE A 311 -20.42 -10.67 -1.85
N LEU A 312 -19.77 -10.43 -2.99
CA LEU A 312 -18.44 -10.96 -3.29
C LEU A 312 -17.43 -10.49 -2.25
N MET A 313 -17.38 -9.19 -1.97
CA MET A 313 -16.44 -8.62 -1.00
C MET A 313 -16.60 -9.22 0.40
N TYR A 314 -17.84 -9.36 0.88
CA TYR A 314 -18.13 -10.01 2.15
C TYR A 314 -17.64 -11.47 2.17
N MET A 315 -17.96 -12.24 1.12
CA MET A 315 -17.58 -13.65 1.05
C MET A 315 -16.07 -13.85 0.94
N ILE A 316 -15.37 -13.04 0.15
CA ILE A 316 -13.90 -13.04 0.06
C ILE A 316 -13.29 -12.79 1.43
N ASN A 317 -13.80 -11.81 2.18
CA ASN A 317 -13.35 -11.54 3.53
C ASN A 317 -13.58 -12.73 4.48
N ASP A 318 -14.73 -13.40 4.37
CA ASP A 318 -15.06 -14.58 5.18
C ASP A 318 -14.18 -15.80 4.86
N ILE A 319 -13.83 -15.99 3.59
CA ILE A 319 -12.99 -17.08 3.09
C ILE A 319 -11.54 -16.88 3.52
N HIS A 320 -10.95 -15.72 3.22
CA HIS A 320 -9.50 -15.53 3.32
C HIS A 320 -9.04 -14.94 4.66
N TYR A 321 -9.87 -14.13 5.32
CA TYR A 321 -9.43 -13.38 6.51
C TYR A 321 -10.11 -13.84 7.81
N LYS A 322 -11.41 -14.20 7.80
CA LYS A 322 -12.10 -14.73 9.00
C LYS A 322 -11.83 -16.22 9.28
N LYS A 323 -11.19 -16.95 8.35
CA LYS A 323 -10.92 -18.40 8.44
C LYS A 323 -12.17 -19.23 8.75
N THR A 324 -13.31 -18.87 8.15
CA THR A 324 -14.59 -19.57 8.35
C THR A 324 -14.51 -20.98 7.73
N LYS A 325 -15.03 -21.99 8.45
CA LYS A 325 -15.07 -23.38 7.94
C LYS A 325 -15.80 -23.45 6.59
N LYS A 326 -15.26 -24.23 5.64
CA LYS A 326 -15.78 -24.37 4.27
C LYS A 326 -17.29 -24.65 4.21
N GLU A 327 -17.80 -25.51 5.08
CA GLU A 327 -19.24 -25.82 5.15
C GLU A 327 -20.10 -24.60 5.47
N ASN A 328 -19.63 -23.73 6.37
CA ASN A 328 -20.34 -22.51 6.74
C ASN A 328 -20.23 -21.46 5.64
N VAL A 329 -19.08 -21.35 4.96
CA VAL A 329 -18.93 -20.51 3.76
C VAL A 329 -19.94 -20.92 2.69
N ILE A 330 -20.06 -22.22 2.39
CA ILE A 330 -21.04 -22.73 1.40
C ILE A 330 -22.47 -22.39 1.81
N LYS A 331 -22.83 -22.51 3.09
CA LYS A 331 -24.16 -22.12 3.58
C LYS A 331 -24.42 -20.63 3.36
N LYS A 332 -23.45 -19.76 3.66
CA LYS A 332 -23.58 -18.30 3.45
C LYS A 332 -23.72 -17.95 1.97
N ILE A 333 -22.93 -18.58 1.08
CA ILE A 333 -23.04 -18.38 -0.37
C ILE A 333 -24.45 -18.74 -0.84
N ARG A 334 -24.96 -19.92 -0.45
CA ARG A 334 -26.33 -20.34 -0.81
C ARG A 334 -27.40 -19.37 -0.33
N THR A 335 -27.21 -18.76 0.83
CA THR A 335 -28.10 -17.71 1.32
C THR A 335 -28.01 -16.48 0.42
N LEU A 336 -26.82 -15.92 0.18
CA LEU A 336 -26.68 -14.71 -0.66
C LEU A 336 -27.16 -14.92 -2.11
N SER A 337 -26.97 -16.10 -2.68
CA SER A 337 -27.43 -16.45 -4.03
C SER A 337 -28.94 -16.29 -4.23
N ILE A 338 -29.75 -16.17 -3.17
CA ILE A 338 -31.20 -15.87 -3.28
C ILE A 338 -31.45 -14.44 -3.79
N LEU A 339 -30.55 -13.51 -3.45
CA LEU A 339 -30.61 -12.10 -3.90
C LEU A 339 -29.61 -11.78 -5.00
N ALA A 340 -28.59 -12.60 -5.16
CA ALA A 340 -27.50 -12.34 -6.07
C ALA A 340 -27.89 -12.62 -7.53
N GLY A 341 -27.26 -11.90 -8.46
CA GLY A 341 -27.36 -12.16 -9.88
C GLY A 341 -26.35 -13.19 -10.37
N ASP A 342 -26.33 -13.40 -11.69
CA ASP A 342 -25.39 -14.32 -12.33
C ASP A 342 -23.93 -13.90 -12.11
N TYR A 343 -23.67 -12.59 -12.01
CA TYR A 343 -22.34 -12.04 -11.78
C TYR A 343 -21.73 -12.57 -10.48
N PHE A 344 -22.46 -12.52 -9.37
CA PHE A 344 -22.01 -13.10 -8.10
C PHE A 344 -21.73 -14.60 -8.23
N ASN A 345 -22.68 -15.37 -8.78
CA ASN A 345 -22.60 -16.84 -8.84
C ASN A 345 -21.43 -17.31 -9.70
N GLU A 346 -21.16 -16.65 -10.82
CA GLU A 346 -20.00 -16.94 -11.67
C GLU A 346 -18.69 -16.62 -10.93
N ARG A 347 -18.61 -15.42 -10.33
CA ARG A 347 -17.39 -14.92 -9.70
C ARG A 347 -17.03 -15.67 -8.43
N ILE A 348 -18.00 -15.98 -7.57
CA ILE A 348 -17.73 -16.76 -6.34
C ILE A 348 -17.26 -18.17 -6.67
N THR A 349 -17.77 -18.76 -7.76
CA THR A 349 -17.29 -20.06 -8.26
C THR A 349 -15.82 -19.98 -8.68
N ARG A 350 -15.42 -18.89 -9.35
CA ARG A 350 -14.00 -18.63 -9.68
C ARG A 350 -13.15 -18.54 -8.41
N VAL A 351 -13.56 -17.77 -7.40
CA VAL A 351 -12.85 -17.65 -6.11
C VAL A 351 -12.69 -19.03 -5.45
N LEU A 352 -13.77 -19.80 -5.35
CA LEU A 352 -13.74 -21.15 -4.77
C LEU A 352 -12.87 -22.15 -5.55
N SER A 353 -12.71 -21.94 -6.86
CA SER A 353 -11.81 -22.73 -7.71
C SER A 353 -10.33 -22.27 -7.64
N GLY A 354 -10.02 -21.26 -6.84
CA GLY A 354 -8.67 -20.69 -6.76
C GLY A 354 -8.30 -19.80 -7.94
N LYS A 355 -9.28 -19.18 -8.62
CA LYS A 355 -9.03 -18.15 -9.64
C LYS A 355 -9.28 -16.76 -9.04
N THR A 356 -8.36 -15.84 -9.30
CA THR A 356 -8.47 -14.48 -8.79
C THR A 356 -9.47 -13.63 -9.58
N ILE A 357 -10.21 -12.78 -8.88
CA ILE A 357 -11.08 -11.74 -9.45
C ILE A 357 -10.71 -10.35 -8.94
N SER A 358 -11.17 -9.31 -9.64
CA SER A 358 -10.94 -7.90 -9.30
C SER A 358 -11.35 -7.54 -7.88
N GLU A 359 -12.46 -8.10 -7.39
CA GLU A 359 -13.00 -7.84 -6.05
C GLU A 359 -12.06 -8.37 -4.95
N GLU A 360 -11.28 -9.41 -5.21
CA GLU A 360 -10.30 -9.92 -4.23
C GLU A 360 -9.16 -8.93 -4.00
N VAL A 361 -8.76 -8.23 -5.06
CA VAL A 361 -7.75 -7.16 -4.99
C VAL A 361 -8.28 -5.97 -4.20
N ILE A 362 -9.56 -5.62 -4.41
CA ILE A 362 -10.20 -4.54 -3.65
C ILE A 362 -10.29 -4.90 -2.16
N VAL A 363 -10.75 -6.10 -1.83
CA VAL A 363 -10.81 -6.58 -0.43
C VAL A 363 -9.42 -6.65 0.18
N PHE A 364 -8.41 -7.09 -0.59
CA PHE A 364 -7.02 -7.06 -0.16
C PHE A 364 -6.60 -5.65 0.26
N CYS A 365 -6.76 -4.67 -0.62
CA CYS A 365 -6.41 -3.29 -0.33
C CYS A 365 -7.19 -2.78 0.89
N SER A 366 -8.52 -2.94 0.93
CA SER A 366 -9.37 -2.50 2.05
C SER A 366 -8.98 -3.14 3.39
N TYR A 367 -8.62 -4.42 3.40
CA TYR A 367 -8.20 -5.12 4.61
C TYR A 367 -6.93 -4.49 5.20
N PHE A 368 -5.95 -4.17 4.35
CA PHE A 368 -4.70 -3.54 4.76
C PHE A 368 -4.83 -2.06 5.15
N PHE A 369 -5.92 -1.36 4.80
CA PHE A 369 -6.17 0.01 5.28
C PHE A 369 -6.86 0.11 6.63
N LYS A 370 -7.36 -1.01 7.19
CA LYS A 370 -8.19 -0.95 8.40
C LYS A 370 -7.37 -0.58 9.64
N GLU A 371 -7.50 0.68 10.06
CA GLU A 371 -6.77 1.26 11.20
C GLU A 371 -6.99 0.53 12.53
N SER A 372 -8.07 -0.24 12.68
CA SER A 372 -8.30 -1.06 13.87
C SER A 372 -7.32 -2.22 14.00
N GLN A 373 -6.73 -2.71 12.89
CA GLN A 373 -5.74 -3.78 12.90
C GLN A 373 -4.39 -3.35 13.52
N LEU A 374 -4.13 -2.03 13.62
CA LEU A 374 -2.94 -1.47 14.29
C LEU A 374 -3.01 -1.49 15.82
N ARG A 375 -4.23 -1.51 16.39
CA ARG A 375 -4.41 -1.36 17.85
C ARG A 375 -4.23 -2.67 18.61
N ASP A 376 -4.49 -3.79 17.96
CA ASP A 376 -4.24 -5.10 18.53
C ASP A 376 -2.85 -5.54 18.04
N ASN A 377 -1.85 -5.47 18.93
CA ASN A 377 -0.44 -5.90 18.75
C ASN A 377 -0.25 -7.39 18.35
N LYS A 378 -1.19 -8.00 17.65
CA LYS A 378 -1.11 -9.37 17.19
C LYS A 378 -0.58 -9.35 15.78
N SER A 379 0.67 -9.76 15.65
CA SER A 379 1.26 -10.16 14.39
C SER A 379 0.26 -11.03 13.62
N LEU A 380 -0.17 -10.54 12.46
CA LEU A 380 -1.24 -11.16 11.68
C LEU A 380 -0.65 -12.40 11.00
N LYS A 381 -1.03 -13.60 11.47
CA LYS A 381 -0.70 -14.83 10.75
C LYS A 381 -1.53 -14.90 9.47
N VAL A 382 -0.92 -14.49 8.37
CA VAL A 382 -1.57 -14.44 7.06
C VAL A 382 -1.37 -15.73 6.26
N ASP A 383 -2.30 -16.00 5.36
CA ASP A 383 -2.23 -17.16 4.46
C ASP A 383 -1.34 -16.82 3.25
N VAL A 384 -0.10 -17.30 3.29
CA VAL A 384 0.90 -17.11 2.22
C VAL A 384 0.37 -17.61 0.87
N SER A 385 -0.39 -18.72 0.87
CA SER A 385 -0.90 -19.33 -0.36
C SER A 385 -1.93 -18.44 -1.06
N TYR A 386 -2.71 -17.68 -0.29
CA TYR A 386 -3.65 -16.70 -0.81
C TYR A 386 -2.93 -15.54 -1.49
N PHE A 387 -1.89 -14.98 -0.85
CA PHE A 387 -1.12 -13.88 -1.43
C PHE A 387 -0.31 -14.31 -2.64
N GLN A 388 0.28 -15.50 -2.60
CA GLN A 388 0.96 -16.08 -3.75
C GLN A 388 0.01 -16.15 -4.95
N ARG A 389 -1.21 -16.65 -4.74
CA ARG A 389 -2.24 -16.72 -5.79
C ARG A 389 -2.63 -15.34 -6.32
N LEU A 390 -2.86 -14.36 -5.44
CA LEU A 390 -3.16 -12.98 -5.83
C LEU A 390 -2.03 -12.41 -6.70
N PHE A 391 -0.79 -12.57 -6.25
CA PHE A 391 0.39 -12.13 -6.94
C PHE A 391 0.53 -12.77 -8.33
N GLU A 392 0.43 -14.10 -8.45
CA GLU A 392 0.55 -14.84 -9.71
C GLU A 392 -0.56 -14.50 -10.72
N SER A 393 -1.75 -14.18 -10.23
CA SER A 393 -2.93 -13.92 -11.08
C SER A 393 -2.98 -12.54 -11.70
N ILE A 394 -2.16 -11.62 -11.17
CA ILE A 394 -2.11 -10.25 -11.59
C ILE A 394 -0.98 -10.16 -12.61
N ASN A 395 -1.31 -9.85 -13.87
CA ASN A 395 -0.31 -9.78 -14.94
C ASN A 395 0.75 -8.72 -14.59
N VAL A 396 1.95 -9.17 -14.23
CA VAL A 396 3.02 -8.30 -13.76
C VAL A 396 3.63 -7.61 -14.97
N ASN A 397 3.22 -6.37 -15.21
CA ASN A 397 4.06 -5.49 -16.02
C ASN A 397 5.32 -5.20 -15.21
N HIS A 398 6.44 -5.80 -15.62
CA HIS A 398 7.76 -5.54 -15.07
C HIS A 398 8.19 -4.11 -15.45
N THR A 399 7.86 -3.14 -14.61
CA THR A 399 8.27 -1.74 -14.78
C THR A 399 9.26 -1.35 -13.70
N ASP A 400 10.22 -0.48 -14.03
CA ASP A 400 11.15 0.14 -13.07
C ASP A 400 10.42 0.61 -11.79
N LYS A 401 9.27 1.27 -11.95
CA LYS A 401 8.49 1.87 -10.85
C LYS A 401 7.93 0.82 -9.88
N THR A 402 7.46 -0.31 -10.39
CA THR A 402 6.96 -1.42 -9.54
C THR A 402 8.07 -1.93 -8.62
N TYR A 403 9.29 -2.06 -9.15
CA TYR A 403 10.43 -2.59 -8.40
C TYR A 403 11.01 -1.54 -7.45
N ASP A 404 11.09 -0.28 -7.86
CA ASP A 404 11.48 0.83 -6.98
C ASP A 404 10.56 0.90 -5.75
N LEU A 405 9.26 0.74 -5.94
CA LEU A 405 8.28 0.72 -4.85
C LEU A 405 8.39 -0.52 -3.97
N LEU A 406 8.54 -1.70 -4.59
CA LEU A 406 8.73 -2.96 -3.88
C LEU A 406 9.93 -2.90 -2.93
N VAL A 407 11.07 -2.43 -3.43
CA VAL A 407 12.30 -2.26 -2.67
C VAL A 407 12.11 -1.25 -1.52
N ARG A 408 11.43 -0.12 -1.76
CA ARG A 408 11.12 0.86 -0.71
C ARG A 408 10.24 0.30 0.42
N ILE A 409 9.31 -0.62 0.10
CA ILE A 409 8.47 -1.24 1.13
C ILE A 409 9.26 -2.29 1.91
N LEU A 410 10.01 -3.15 1.21
CA LEU A 410 10.79 -4.23 1.85
C LEU A 410 11.94 -3.73 2.72
N LEU A 411 12.46 -2.54 2.42
CA LEU A 411 13.58 -1.92 3.13
C LEU A 411 13.14 -0.81 4.09
N ALA A 412 11.87 -0.84 4.50
CA ALA A 412 11.27 0.05 5.49
C ALA A 412 12.06 0.15 6.81
N ASP A 413 12.79 -0.91 7.14
CA ASP A 413 13.57 -1.05 8.38
C ASP A 413 15.00 -0.53 8.28
N ASP A 414 15.32 0.13 7.17
CA ASP A 414 16.61 0.71 6.86
C ASP A 414 17.76 -0.32 6.88
N ARG A 415 17.46 -1.61 6.78
CA ARG A 415 18.44 -2.70 6.73
C ARG A 415 17.86 -3.85 5.94
N ILE A 416 18.73 -4.52 5.17
CA ILE A 416 18.47 -5.86 4.67
C ILE A 416 19.65 -6.73 5.11
N CYS A 417 19.37 -7.78 5.86
CA CYS A 417 20.38 -8.78 6.16
C CYS A 417 20.59 -9.70 4.95
N SER A 418 21.72 -10.41 4.92
CA SER A 418 22.06 -11.35 3.85
C SER A 418 21.00 -12.45 3.66
N ASN A 419 20.30 -12.85 4.74
CA ASN A 419 19.22 -13.83 4.67
C ASN A 419 17.96 -13.28 3.98
N GLU A 420 17.53 -12.07 4.34
CA GLU A 420 16.40 -11.38 3.70
C GLU A 420 16.68 -11.18 2.20
N TYR A 421 17.94 -10.87 1.87
CA TYR A 421 18.39 -10.74 0.50
C TYR A 421 18.30 -12.04 -0.30
N ALA A 422 18.82 -13.14 0.25
CA ALA A 422 18.76 -14.46 -0.37
C ALA A 422 17.31 -14.94 -0.54
N GLN A 423 16.44 -14.64 0.42
CA GLN A 423 15.02 -14.94 0.30
C GLN A 423 14.33 -14.09 -0.77
N LEU A 424 14.62 -12.79 -0.82
CA LEU A 424 14.17 -11.88 -1.89
C LEU A 424 14.55 -12.46 -3.26
N HIS A 425 15.79 -12.90 -3.39
CA HIS A 425 16.30 -13.56 -4.57
C HIS A 425 15.53 -14.83 -4.92
N ASP A 426 15.35 -15.74 -3.96
CA ASP A 426 14.66 -17.02 -4.16
C ASP A 426 13.18 -16.82 -4.55
N GLN A 427 12.49 -15.87 -3.93
CA GLN A 427 11.12 -15.52 -4.31
C GLN A 427 11.09 -14.97 -5.74
N PHE A 428 12.00 -14.07 -6.12
CA PHE A 428 12.00 -13.50 -7.48
C PHE A 428 12.30 -14.54 -8.55
N SER A 429 13.22 -15.46 -8.28
CA SER A 429 13.51 -16.61 -9.14
C SER A 429 12.27 -17.51 -9.28
N LYS A 430 11.62 -17.86 -8.16
CA LYS A 430 10.41 -18.69 -8.14
C LYS A 430 9.26 -18.10 -8.94
N TYR A 431 9.12 -16.77 -8.96
CA TYR A 431 8.01 -16.08 -9.62
C TYR A 431 8.35 -15.46 -10.98
N ASN A 432 9.50 -15.81 -11.56
CA ASN A 432 9.94 -15.28 -12.86
C ASN A 432 9.92 -13.75 -12.91
N LEU A 433 10.31 -13.10 -11.80
CA LEU A 433 10.43 -11.66 -11.72
C LEU A 433 11.76 -11.20 -12.35
N ASP A 434 11.74 -10.12 -13.13
CA ASP A 434 12.93 -9.52 -13.74
C ASP A 434 13.94 -9.04 -12.69
N TYR A 435 14.99 -9.83 -12.53
CA TYR A 435 16.08 -9.58 -11.60
C TYR A 435 16.92 -8.35 -11.94
N LYS A 436 17.02 -7.98 -13.23
CA LYS A 436 17.76 -6.78 -13.64
C LYS A 436 17.05 -5.52 -13.13
N LEU A 437 15.73 -5.53 -13.12
CA LEU A 437 14.93 -4.45 -12.53
C LEU A 437 15.07 -4.40 -11.01
N LEU A 438 15.11 -5.56 -10.33
CA LEU A 438 15.39 -5.60 -8.88
C LEU A 438 16.76 -5.00 -8.56
N LYS A 439 17.80 -5.41 -9.28
CA LYS A 439 19.16 -4.90 -9.13
C LYS A 439 19.20 -3.38 -9.27
N LYS A 440 18.53 -2.87 -10.30
CA LYS A 440 18.43 -1.43 -10.57
C LYS A 440 17.69 -0.69 -9.45
N ALA A 441 16.59 -1.25 -8.95
CA ALA A 441 15.81 -0.66 -7.87
C ALA A 441 16.56 -0.64 -6.54
N LEU A 442 17.26 -1.72 -6.18
CA LEU A 442 18.12 -1.79 -5.00
C LEU A 442 19.24 -0.75 -5.07
N TYR A 443 19.91 -0.65 -6.22
CA TYR A 443 20.95 0.36 -6.44
C TYR A 443 20.43 1.79 -6.32
N ARG A 444 19.26 2.07 -6.92
CA ARG A 444 18.59 3.37 -6.78
C ARG A 444 18.23 3.67 -5.33
N TYR A 445 17.72 2.69 -4.59
CA TYR A 445 17.39 2.85 -3.17
C TYR A 445 18.65 3.16 -2.34
N GLU A 446 19.74 2.43 -2.57
CA GLU A 446 21.02 2.65 -1.91
C GLU A 446 21.57 4.06 -2.18
N ILE A 447 21.48 4.55 -3.42
CA ILE A 447 21.85 5.92 -3.80
C ILE A 447 21.00 6.97 -3.07
N LEU A 448 19.69 6.75 -2.99
CA LEU A 448 18.75 7.76 -2.50
C LEU A 448 18.71 7.85 -0.99
N GLU A 449 18.79 6.71 -0.32
CA GLU A 449 18.65 6.61 1.13
C GLU A 449 20.02 6.49 1.83
N GLY A 450 21.04 5.92 1.18
CA GLY A 450 22.39 5.78 1.76
C GLY A 450 22.47 4.75 2.89
N VAL A 451 21.55 3.79 2.86
CA VAL A 451 21.16 2.94 3.99
C VAL A 451 21.74 1.52 3.93
N ILE A 452 22.15 1.04 2.75
CA ILE A 452 22.63 -0.33 2.54
C ILE A 452 24.06 -0.28 2.00
N ASP A 453 24.89 -1.28 2.31
CA ASP A 453 26.17 -1.55 1.63
C ASP A 453 25.99 -2.88 0.90
N ILE A 454 25.64 -2.84 -0.38
CA ILE A 454 25.37 -4.05 -1.16
C ILE A 454 26.72 -4.63 -1.64
N ASP A 455 27.02 -5.89 -1.26
CA ASP A 455 28.17 -6.60 -1.84
C ASP A 455 27.84 -7.11 -3.26
N TYR A 456 27.99 -6.22 -4.23
CA TYR A 456 27.76 -6.51 -5.63
C TYR A 456 28.66 -7.63 -6.20
N GLU A 457 29.80 -7.96 -5.56
CA GLU A 457 30.64 -9.07 -6.03
C GLU A 457 30.09 -10.43 -5.61
N GLU A 458 29.56 -10.54 -4.40
CA GLU A 458 28.86 -11.75 -3.96
C GLU A 458 27.63 -11.98 -4.85
N TYR A 459 26.91 -10.91 -5.16
CA TYR A 459 25.79 -10.93 -6.09
C TYR A 459 26.14 -11.40 -7.51
N GLU A 460 27.18 -10.84 -8.13
CA GLU A 460 27.63 -11.26 -9.47
C GLU A 460 28.12 -12.71 -9.49
N ARG A 461 28.63 -13.23 -8.38
CA ARG A 461 28.97 -14.65 -8.23
C ARG A 461 27.71 -15.51 -8.21
N TYR A 462 26.66 -15.11 -7.50
CA TYR A 462 25.38 -15.82 -7.47
C TYR A 462 24.67 -15.78 -8.84
N GLU A 463 24.68 -14.65 -9.55
CA GLU A 463 24.07 -14.51 -10.88
C GLU A 463 24.67 -15.51 -11.89
N LYS A 464 26.00 -15.72 -11.84
CA LYS A 464 26.72 -16.71 -12.67
C LYS A 464 26.45 -18.18 -12.33
N VAL A 465 25.95 -18.47 -11.13
CA VAL A 465 25.66 -19.83 -10.67
C VAL A 465 24.23 -20.24 -11.03
N VAL A 466 23.32 -19.27 -11.17
CA VAL A 466 21.88 -19.50 -11.38
C VAL A 466 21.46 -19.27 -12.85
N SER A 467 22.24 -18.54 -13.64
CA SER A 467 22.13 -18.43 -15.12
C SER A 467 22.76 -19.61 -15.85
#